data_AF-A0A354WFF4-F1
#
_entry.id   AF-A0A354WFF4-F1
#
_cell.length_a   1.000
_cell.length_b   1.000
_cell.length_c   1.000
_cell.angle_alpha   90.00
_cell.angle_beta   90.00
_cell.angle_gamma   90.00
#
_symmetry.space_group_name_H-M   'P 1'
#
loop_
_entity.id
_entity.type
_entity.pdbx_description
1 polymer ?
#
loop_
_entity_poly.entity_id
_entity_poly.type
_entity_poly.pdbx_seq_one_letter_code
_entity_poly.pdbx_strand_id
1 'polypeptide(L)'
;MMRRALVIGINRYPFLSQKEGRCLATPAGDAEKIARLLDEAPSELSWDVWRMPESFTREGKPQVEEKQIPVSQAKLSYAIHELLYGEPVPEVALLFFAGHGIRRAGGGFLAASDTRVDAQTEDREGISFSWLRDELLYSPVKKQIVWLDCCHSGDLLSFTEAELEEWHLRGDRSLIAACQGDRVAYAASAGGVLTQELVNALNPQLHPEEDEINTGTVTDLIEKRQKKEPLLKRQIPICKNFGERIRLWEGKGFNIEKKPIERIKETLESYLIVTVKPDDKLDAQPDDKHTVKPDDNSKEFFLKAWLIEDNSRLTNNFEFTNDYLSAFKYLLDDENERPQGILCEFNQIPEEFKKFVSKALKELRGKTCDLTIEVFLPNKLICTAVDRWQIFDNETTLGAEYPVRLRSLERLDWEKYLDRNFSKWSQQWNQVISILDKQPTSTFFQHFQKREMDQLNGKQLKNCLVQSGKVGLKLTCSPPENKIEDLFKAISYAAPIAIWTRCNVVNCTQCDTLNCTQVEAIDQILNSQPLRYLPQSVQKLRADADAQENDQHLGCHLALLWEYPYRLPPDVIMAKIEHDKNKEFTLKL
;
A
#
# COMPACT_ATOMS: atom_id res chain seq x y z
N MET A 1 33.48 7.65 13.98
CA MET A 1 33.32 7.80 12.53
C MET A 1 32.42 9.01 12.30
N MET A 2 32.85 10.03 11.56
CA MET A 2 31.98 11.17 11.26
C MET A 2 31.25 10.93 9.93
N ARG A 3 29.93 11.07 9.94
CA ARG A 3 29.05 10.94 8.76
C ARG A 3 28.32 12.26 8.58
N ARG A 4 28.30 12.81 7.37
CA ARG A 4 27.62 14.08 7.06
C ARG A 4 26.71 13.91 5.85
N ALA A 5 25.52 14.50 5.92
CA ALA A 5 24.56 14.50 4.84
C ALA A 5 24.16 15.93 4.49
N LEU A 6 24.15 16.27 3.20
CA LEU A 6 23.55 17.49 2.67
C LEU A 6 22.29 17.11 1.88
N VAL A 7 21.12 17.49 2.41
CA VAL A 7 19.80 17.21 1.86
C VAL A 7 19.19 18.49 1.31
N ILE A 8 19.20 18.59 -0.02
CA ILE A 8 18.77 19.77 -0.78
C ILE A 8 17.41 19.52 -1.43
N GLY A 9 16.45 20.43 -1.24
CA GLY A 9 15.15 20.39 -1.89
C GLY A 9 14.71 21.78 -2.34
N ILE A 10 14.85 22.10 -3.64
CA ILE A 10 14.58 23.44 -4.16
C ILE A 10 13.22 23.47 -4.86
N ASN A 11 12.26 24.17 -4.24
CA ASN A 11 10.91 24.34 -4.79
C ASN A 11 10.75 25.53 -5.74
N ARG A 12 11.65 26.53 -5.73
CA ARG A 12 11.42 27.83 -6.38
C ARG A 12 12.53 28.29 -7.31
N TYR A 13 12.12 28.72 -8.51
CA TYR A 13 12.95 29.09 -9.64
C TYR A 13 12.39 30.35 -10.33
N PRO A 14 12.43 31.53 -9.67
CA PRO A 14 11.80 32.77 -10.15
C PRO A 14 12.21 33.22 -11.56
N PHE A 15 13.42 32.89 -12.03
CA PHE A 15 13.93 33.33 -13.34
C PHE A 15 13.69 32.33 -14.49
N LEU A 16 13.19 31.12 -14.21
CA LEU A 16 12.72 30.21 -15.27
C LEU A 16 11.40 30.72 -15.89
N SER A 17 11.03 30.25 -17.08
CA SER A 17 9.70 30.51 -17.64
C SER A 17 8.62 29.65 -16.94
N GLN A 18 7.33 29.98 -17.14
CA GLN A 18 6.24 29.10 -16.68
C GLN A 18 6.31 27.70 -17.33
N LYS A 19 6.74 27.62 -18.60
CA LYS A 19 6.90 26.36 -19.35
C LYS A 19 7.99 25.45 -18.75
N GLU A 20 9.02 26.06 -18.14
CA GLU A 20 10.11 25.36 -17.46
C GLU A 20 9.83 25.07 -15.98
N GLY A 21 8.69 25.53 -15.45
CA GLY A 21 8.25 25.22 -14.09
C GLY A 21 8.90 26.09 -13.01
N ARG A 22 8.50 27.37 -12.92
CA ARG A 22 8.94 28.32 -11.85
C ARG A 22 8.81 27.81 -10.41
N CYS A 23 7.87 26.91 -10.16
CA CYS A 23 7.63 26.32 -8.84
C CYS A 23 7.43 24.81 -8.98
N LEU A 24 8.14 24.04 -8.17
CA LEU A 24 7.92 22.62 -7.94
C LEU A 24 7.22 22.42 -6.59
N ALA A 25 6.36 21.40 -6.50
CA ALA A 25 5.51 21.18 -5.32
C ALA A 25 6.15 20.30 -4.23
N THR A 26 7.03 19.37 -4.62
CA THR A 26 7.49 18.27 -3.75
C THR A 26 8.96 18.33 -3.29
N PRO A 27 9.95 18.90 -4.01
CA PRO A 27 11.38 18.73 -3.70
C PRO A 27 11.80 19.01 -2.24
N ALA A 28 11.30 20.07 -1.62
CA ALA A 28 11.60 20.37 -0.22
C ALA A 28 11.05 19.30 0.75
N GLY A 29 9.80 18.84 0.51
CA GLY A 29 9.19 17.74 1.28
C GLY A 29 9.85 16.39 1.01
N ASP A 30 10.41 16.19 -0.19
CA ASP A 30 11.17 15.00 -0.56
C ASP A 30 12.53 14.95 0.15
N ALA A 31 13.27 16.06 0.15
CA ALA A 31 14.51 16.20 0.90
C ALA A 31 14.29 16.06 2.42
N GLU A 32 13.19 16.60 2.96
CA GLU A 32 12.87 16.49 4.39
C GLU A 32 12.52 15.04 4.82
N LYS A 33 11.96 14.20 3.94
CA LYS A 33 11.76 12.76 4.22
C LYS A 33 13.11 12.05 4.40
N ILE A 34 14.05 12.29 3.49
CA ILE A 34 15.41 11.73 3.57
C ILE A 34 16.13 12.26 4.82
N ALA A 35 16.01 13.56 5.10
CA ALA A 35 16.59 14.20 6.27
C ALA A 35 16.14 13.55 7.59
N ARG A 36 14.82 13.34 7.75
CA ARG A 36 14.25 12.69 8.95
C ARG A 36 14.66 11.24 9.11
N LEU A 37 14.74 10.49 8.00
CA LEU A 37 15.32 9.15 8.07
C LEU A 37 16.74 9.25 8.63
N LEU A 38 17.62 10.07 8.06
CA LEU A 38 19.00 10.17 8.52
C LEU A 38 19.14 10.66 9.99
N ASP A 39 18.23 11.51 10.48
CA ASP A 39 18.16 11.92 11.89
C ASP A 39 17.78 10.75 12.84
N GLU A 40 16.99 9.77 12.38
CA GLU A 40 16.52 8.61 13.16
C GLU A 40 17.54 7.43 13.20
N ALA A 41 18.73 7.63 12.63
CA ALA A 41 19.78 6.61 12.55
C ALA A 41 20.25 6.15 13.95
N PRO A 42 20.59 4.86 14.15
CA PRO A 42 21.19 4.39 15.40
C PRO A 42 22.52 5.13 15.66
N SER A 43 22.94 5.25 16.93
CA SER A 43 24.11 6.05 17.32
C SER A 43 25.42 5.64 16.64
N GLU A 44 25.57 4.35 16.32
CA GLU A 44 26.70 3.81 15.54
C GLU A 44 26.79 4.38 14.11
N LEU A 45 25.66 4.82 13.56
CA LEU A 45 25.48 5.29 12.17
C LEU A 45 24.95 6.73 12.09
N SER A 46 24.99 7.50 13.19
CA SER A 46 24.43 8.85 13.28
C SER A 46 24.99 9.81 12.23
N TRP A 47 24.14 10.69 11.68
CA TRP A 47 24.50 11.67 10.66
C TRP A 47 24.46 13.11 11.18
N ASP A 48 25.44 13.93 10.75
CA ASP A 48 25.39 15.39 10.75
C ASP A 48 24.55 15.84 9.53
N VAL A 49 23.26 16.11 9.72
CA VAL A 49 22.29 16.32 8.62
C VAL A 49 22.06 17.81 8.36
N TRP A 50 22.70 18.33 7.31
CA TRP A 50 22.55 19.69 6.82
C TRP A 50 21.41 19.80 5.82
N ARG A 51 20.44 20.68 6.11
CA ARG A 51 19.25 20.91 5.27
C ARG A 51 19.42 22.15 4.41
N MET A 52 19.03 22.10 3.14
CA MET A 52 19.09 23.26 2.24
C MET A 52 17.85 23.40 1.35
N PRO A 53 17.17 24.56 1.34
CA PRO A 53 17.31 25.67 2.28
C PRO A 53 16.87 25.26 3.69
N GLU A 54 17.58 25.69 4.74
CA GLU A 54 17.18 25.42 6.14
C GLU A 54 16.10 26.42 6.61
N SER A 55 15.07 25.92 7.29
CA SER A 55 14.30 26.71 8.26
C SER A 55 14.00 25.87 9.50
N PHE A 56 13.26 26.45 10.45
CA PHE A 56 12.89 25.78 11.69
C PHE A 56 11.38 25.70 11.82
N THR A 57 10.89 24.56 12.29
CA THR A 57 9.49 24.36 12.70
C THR A 57 9.14 25.30 13.86
N ARG A 58 7.84 25.43 14.17
CA ARG A 58 7.38 26.14 15.39
C ARG A 58 7.91 25.53 16.69
N GLU A 59 8.36 24.27 16.64
CA GLU A 59 8.95 23.52 17.76
C GLU A 59 10.48 23.71 17.84
N GLY A 60 11.09 24.50 16.96
CA GLY A 60 12.54 24.73 16.92
C GLY A 60 13.36 23.60 16.29
N LYS A 61 12.72 22.58 15.70
CA LYS A 61 13.41 21.52 14.93
C LYS A 61 13.78 22.02 13.53
N PRO A 62 14.98 21.72 13.00
CA PRO A 62 15.37 22.06 11.64
C PRO A 62 14.51 21.30 10.62
N GLN A 63 14.28 21.91 9.46
CA GLN A 63 13.53 21.34 8.34
C GLN A 63 14.02 21.94 7.01
N VAL A 64 13.74 21.28 5.90
CA VAL A 64 13.91 21.89 4.56
C VAL A 64 12.78 22.88 4.28
N GLU A 65 13.12 24.13 3.92
CA GLU A 65 12.15 25.22 3.70
C GLU A 65 11.44 25.13 2.34
N GLU A 66 10.12 25.01 2.37
CA GLU A 66 9.31 24.80 1.17
C GLU A 66 9.01 26.07 0.35
N LYS A 67 9.00 27.26 0.98
CA LYS A 67 8.20 28.40 0.49
C LYS A 67 8.95 29.72 0.39
N GLN A 68 9.86 30.06 1.30
CA GLN A 68 10.35 31.45 1.40
C GLN A 68 11.82 31.67 1.02
N ILE A 69 12.70 30.68 1.22
CA ILE A 69 14.15 30.89 1.10
C ILE A 69 14.63 30.42 -0.29
N PRO A 70 15.07 31.32 -1.19
CA PRO A 70 15.74 30.93 -2.42
C PRO A 70 17.18 30.48 -2.16
N VAL A 71 17.65 29.50 -2.94
CA VAL A 71 19.03 29.01 -2.91
C VAL A 71 19.72 29.49 -4.19
N SER A 72 20.80 30.26 -4.07
CA SER A 72 21.59 30.68 -5.24
C SER A 72 22.58 29.60 -5.68
N GLN A 73 23.01 29.62 -6.94
CA GLN A 73 24.08 28.77 -7.47
C GLN A 73 25.32 28.83 -6.56
N ALA A 74 25.74 30.03 -6.15
CA ALA A 74 26.89 30.21 -5.26
C ALA A 74 26.71 29.59 -3.86
N LYS A 75 25.49 29.60 -3.28
CA LYS A 75 25.21 28.94 -2.00
C LYS A 75 25.20 27.43 -2.12
N LEU A 76 24.62 26.92 -3.22
CA LEU A 76 24.53 25.50 -3.48
C LEU A 76 25.90 24.89 -3.79
N SER A 77 26.71 25.53 -4.64
CA SER A 77 28.08 25.08 -4.92
C SER A 77 28.97 25.14 -3.67
N TYR A 78 28.85 26.21 -2.87
CA TYR A 78 29.58 26.30 -1.60
C TYR A 78 29.18 25.16 -0.64
N ALA A 79 27.89 24.90 -0.41
CA ALA A 79 27.48 23.83 0.49
C ALA A 79 27.91 22.43 0.01
N ILE A 80 27.89 22.18 -1.30
CA ILE A 80 28.43 20.93 -1.89
C ILE A 80 29.95 20.83 -1.65
N HIS A 81 30.69 21.93 -1.82
CA HIS A 81 32.12 21.98 -1.54
C HIS A 81 32.42 21.74 -0.05
N GLU A 82 31.71 22.40 0.87
CA GLU A 82 31.87 22.23 2.32
C GLU A 82 31.52 20.81 2.80
N LEU A 83 30.58 20.12 2.15
CA LEU A 83 30.30 18.71 2.41
C LEU A 83 31.52 17.82 2.08
N LEU A 84 32.24 18.14 1.01
CA LEU A 84 33.27 17.31 0.39
C LEU A 84 34.71 17.68 0.79
N TYR A 85 34.95 18.91 1.25
CA TYR A 85 36.26 19.47 1.58
C TYR A 85 36.32 20.20 2.93
N GLY A 86 35.16 20.48 3.56
CA GLY A 86 35.09 21.20 4.83
C GLY A 86 35.66 20.41 6.00
N GLU A 87 36.45 21.06 6.85
CA GLU A 87 37.10 20.44 8.00
C GLU A 87 36.21 20.43 9.27
N PRO A 88 36.18 19.35 10.06
CA PRO A 88 36.84 18.06 9.81
C PRO A 88 36.22 17.32 8.64
N VAL A 89 37.04 16.75 7.75
CA VAL A 89 36.57 15.94 6.61
C VAL A 89 35.75 14.74 7.11
N PRO A 90 34.50 14.52 6.65
CA PRO A 90 33.70 13.37 7.04
C PRO A 90 34.29 12.07 6.45
N GLU A 91 34.12 10.95 7.17
CA GLU A 91 34.47 9.63 6.61
C GLU A 91 33.45 9.20 5.54
N VAL A 92 32.18 9.53 5.77
CA VAL A 92 31.07 9.31 4.83
C VAL A 92 30.36 10.63 4.54
N ALA A 93 30.29 11.02 3.27
CA ALA A 93 29.45 12.13 2.81
C ALA A 93 28.27 11.61 1.99
N LEU A 94 27.07 12.15 2.25
CA LEU A 94 25.86 11.91 1.48
C LEU A 94 25.35 13.22 0.88
N LEU A 95 25.20 13.29 -0.43
CA LEU A 95 24.59 14.39 -1.16
C LEU A 95 23.25 13.92 -1.73
N PHE A 96 22.14 14.47 -1.22
CA PHE A 96 20.81 14.30 -1.82
C PHE A 96 20.35 15.62 -2.43
N PHE A 97 19.88 15.59 -3.66
CA PHE A 97 19.29 16.74 -4.34
C PHE A 97 17.94 16.36 -4.97
N ALA A 98 16.89 17.10 -4.63
CA ALA A 98 15.63 17.13 -5.36
C ALA A 98 15.39 18.54 -5.93
N GLY A 99 14.91 18.60 -7.18
CA GLY A 99 14.62 19.86 -7.86
C GLY A 99 14.69 19.77 -9.37
N HIS A 100 14.89 20.92 -10.03
CA HIS A 100 15.14 20.94 -11.47
C HIS A 100 16.57 20.54 -11.80
N GLY A 101 16.70 19.74 -12.86
CA GLY A 101 17.95 19.54 -13.59
C GLY A 101 17.76 19.94 -15.04
N ILE A 102 18.79 20.51 -15.65
CA ILE A 102 18.74 21.18 -16.95
C ILE A 102 19.81 20.59 -17.86
N ARG A 103 19.52 20.44 -19.15
CA ARG A 103 20.47 20.02 -20.17
C ARG A 103 20.78 21.13 -21.17
N ARG A 104 22.02 21.17 -21.64
CA ARG A 104 22.52 22.04 -22.71
C ARG A 104 23.40 21.25 -23.69
N ALA A 105 23.79 21.88 -24.81
CA ALA A 105 24.98 21.48 -25.53
C ALA A 105 26.21 21.60 -24.60
N GLY A 106 26.78 20.46 -24.20
CA GLY A 106 27.89 20.38 -23.24
C GLY A 106 27.58 19.62 -21.94
N GLY A 107 26.32 19.25 -21.67
CA GLY A 107 25.97 18.34 -20.57
C GLY A 107 24.77 18.76 -19.72
N GLY A 108 24.65 18.12 -18.55
CA GLY A 108 23.59 18.38 -17.56
C GLY A 108 24.07 19.25 -16.39
N PHE A 109 23.11 19.91 -15.73
CA PHE A 109 23.33 20.92 -14.70
C PHE A 109 22.25 20.82 -13.61
N LEU A 110 22.65 21.01 -12.34
CA LEU A 110 21.72 21.30 -11.24
C LEU A 110 21.22 22.75 -11.36
N ALA A 111 19.91 22.95 -11.26
CA ALA A 111 19.32 24.27 -11.22
C ALA A 111 19.23 24.79 -9.78
N ALA A 112 19.56 26.07 -9.57
CA ALA A 112 19.29 26.78 -8.32
C ALA A 112 18.21 27.86 -8.52
N SER A 113 17.74 28.52 -7.46
CA SER A 113 16.67 29.53 -7.57
C SER A 113 17.04 30.74 -8.44
N ASP A 114 18.33 31.05 -8.59
CA ASP A 114 18.83 32.12 -9.45
C ASP A 114 19.24 31.65 -10.86
N THR A 115 19.01 30.38 -11.22
CA THR A 115 19.18 29.87 -12.60
C THR A 115 18.32 30.65 -13.60
N ARG A 116 18.97 31.25 -14.60
CA ARG A 116 18.35 31.99 -15.71
C ARG A 116 18.41 31.23 -17.02
N VAL A 117 17.58 31.68 -17.96
CA VAL A 117 17.57 31.25 -19.37
C VAL A 117 17.86 32.47 -20.23
N ASP A 118 18.92 32.41 -21.04
CA ASP A 118 19.13 33.43 -22.08
C ASP A 118 18.02 33.34 -23.13
N ALA A 119 17.31 34.44 -23.36
CA ALA A 119 16.15 34.46 -24.27
C ALA A 119 16.53 34.50 -25.77
N GLN A 120 17.81 34.66 -26.11
CA GLN A 120 18.33 34.68 -27.48
C GLN A 120 19.06 33.37 -27.83
N THR A 121 19.76 32.75 -26.88
CA THR A 121 20.52 31.50 -27.11
C THR A 121 19.92 30.25 -26.45
N GLU A 122 18.84 30.39 -25.66
CA GLU A 122 18.25 29.36 -24.79
C GLU A 122 19.20 28.81 -23.69
N ASP A 123 20.25 29.57 -23.33
CA ASP A 123 21.30 29.12 -22.42
C ASP A 123 20.89 29.05 -20.93
N ARG A 124 20.77 27.81 -20.43
CA ARG A 124 20.49 27.29 -19.05
C ARG A 124 21.48 27.56 -17.89
N GLU A 125 21.57 28.72 -17.23
CA GLU A 125 22.51 28.89 -16.08
C GLU A 125 22.36 27.80 -15.00
N GLY A 126 23.45 27.27 -14.46
CA GLY A 126 23.38 26.24 -13.41
C GLY A 126 24.73 25.64 -13.04
N ILE A 127 24.74 24.75 -12.05
CA ILE A 127 25.94 24.06 -11.56
C ILE A 127 26.17 22.81 -12.42
N SER A 128 27.31 22.72 -13.10
CA SER A 128 27.62 21.62 -14.02
C SER A 128 27.78 20.27 -13.31
N PHE A 129 27.24 19.21 -13.91
CA PHE A 129 27.56 17.84 -13.50
C PHE A 129 29.02 17.46 -13.76
N SER A 130 29.72 18.13 -14.70
CA SER A 130 31.17 17.95 -14.85
C SER A 130 31.91 18.48 -13.64
N TRP A 131 31.58 19.70 -13.19
CA TRP A 131 32.16 20.26 -11.96
C TRP A 131 31.84 19.38 -10.74
N LEU A 132 30.58 18.94 -10.59
CA LEU A 132 30.21 18.04 -9.49
C LEU A 132 30.99 16.70 -9.54
N ARG A 133 31.25 16.17 -10.75
CA ARG A 133 32.08 14.99 -10.95
C ARG A 133 33.52 15.24 -10.49
N ASP A 134 34.10 16.38 -10.85
CA ASP A 134 35.45 16.76 -10.42
C ASP A 134 35.53 16.93 -8.89
N GLU A 135 34.58 17.63 -8.27
CA GLU A 135 34.51 17.80 -6.82
C GLU A 135 34.47 16.45 -6.09
N LEU A 136 33.64 15.51 -6.56
CA LEU A 136 33.57 14.14 -6.01
C LEU A 136 34.87 13.35 -6.25
N LEU A 137 35.49 13.51 -7.43
CA LEU A 137 36.68 12.76 -7.83
C LEU A 137 37.91 13.13 -7.00
N TYR A 138 38.10 14.42 -6.75
CA TYR A 138 39.26 14.97 -6.04
C TYR A 138 39.04 15.19 -4.54
N SER A 139 37.82 14.98 -4.03
CA SER A 139 37.49 15.15 -2.61
C SER A 139 38.28 14.19 -1.70
N PRO A 140 38.74 14.66 -0.52
CA PRO A 140 39.35 13.81 0.50
C PRO A 140 38.38 12.83 1.19
N VAL A 141 37.06 12.94 0.97
CA VAL A 141 36.07 12.03 1.55
C VAL A 141 36.15 10.65 0.89
N LYS A 142 36.43 9.63 1.70
CA LYS A 142 36.69 8.26 1.24
C LYS A 142 35.43 7.48 0.80
N LYS A 143 34.28 7.77 1.41
CA LYS A 143 33.00 7.09 1.17
C LYS A 143 31.96 8.13 0.77
N GLN A 144 31.51 8.11 -0.48
CA GLN A 144 30.61 9.13 -1.03
C GLN A 144 29.31 8.52 -1.53
N ILE A 145 28.18 9.14 -1.21
CA ILE A 145 26.85 8.71 -1.65
C ILE A 145 26.18 9.91 -2.31
N VAL A 146 25.69 9.76 -3.54
CA VAL A 146 25.07 10.85 -4.29
C VAL A 146 23.75 10.39 -4.90
N TRP A 147 22.66 11.04 -4.53
CA TRP A 147 21.31 10.74 -4.98
C TRP A 147 20.67 11.99 -5.60
N LEU A 148 20.37 11.93 -6.91
CA LEU A 148 19.83 13.05 -7.67
C LEU A 148 18.41 12.75 -8.16
N ASP A 149 17.39 13.28 -7.49
CA ASP A 149 15.99 13.26 -7.94
C ASP A 149 15.66 14.52 -8.76
N CYS A 150 16.29 14.62 -9.93
CA CYS A 150 16.08 15.71 -10.89
C CYS A 150 16.16 15.23 -12.34
N CYS A 151 15.58 16.00 -13.27
CA CYS A 151 15.65 15.75 -14.71
C CYS A 151 17.10 15.75 -15.21
N HIS A 152 17.39 14.99 -16.27
CA HIS A 152 18.72 14.87 -16.89
C HIS A 152 19.86 14.41 -15.96
N SER A 153 19.56 13.97 -14.73
CA SER A 153 20.53 13.57 -13.71
C SER A 153 21.52 12.48 -14.17
N GLY A 154 21.12 11.62 -15.10
CA GLY A 154 21.96 10.60 -15.70
C GLY A 154 23.19 11.13 -16.44
N ASP A 155 23.23 12.41 -16.84
CA ASP A 155 24.45 13.02 -17.43
C ASP A 155 25.62 13.03 -16.42
N LEU A 156 25.37 13.05 -15.10
CA LEU A 156 26.42 12.87 -14.10
C LEU A 156 27.14 11.52 -14.25
N LEU A 157 26.43 10.45 -14.66
CA LEU A 157 26.95 9.09 -14.75
C LEU A 157 27.48 8.69 -16.14
N SER A 158 27.52 9.65 -17.07
CA SER A 158 28.07 9.51 -18.42
C SER A 158 29.60 9.66 -18.41
N PHE A 159 30.29 8.57 -18.09
CA PHE A 159 31.76 8.48 -18.01
C PHE A 159 32.35 7.86 -19.30
N THR A 160 33.54 8.32 -19.67
CA THR A 160 34.48 7.63 -20.56
C THR A 160 35.19 6.47 -19.86
N GLU A 161 35.85 5.59 -20.61
CA GLU A 161 36.60 4.46 -20.04
C GLU A 161 37.74 4.92 -19.10
N ALA A 162 38.50 5.96 -19.49
CA ALA A 162 39.56 6.53 -18.66
C ALA A 162 39.04 7.15 -17.35
N GLU A 163 37.90 7.85 -17.39
CA GLU A 163 37.26 8.34 -16.16
C GLU A 163 36.79 7.20 -15.26
N LEU A 164 36.26 6.10 -15.83
CA LEU A 164 35.85 4.95 -15.03
C LEU A 164 37.05 4.33 -14.29
N GLU A 165 38.21 4.18 -14.94
CA GLU A 165 39.43 3.69 -14.29
C GLU A 165 39.85 4.59 -13.11
N GLU A 166 39.91 5.90 -13.33
CA GLU A 166 40.28 6.85 -12.26
C GLU A 166 39.27 6.87 -11.11
N TRP A 167 37.98 6.70 -11.40
CA TRP A 167 36.92 6.63 -10.38
C TRP A 167 37.02 5.38 -9.50
N HIS A 168 37.44 4.23 -10.03
CA HIS A 168 37.65 3.00 -9.25
C HIS A 168 38.89 3.09 -8.33
N LEU A 169 39.89 3.90 -8.68
CA LEU A 169 41.16 3.99 -7.93
C LEU A 169 41.11 4.93 -6.71
N ARG A 170 40.08 5.78 -6.60
CA ARG A 170 40.08 6.95 -5.68
C ARG A 170 39.14 6.87 -4.48
N GLY A 171 38.28 5.87 -4.35
CA GLY A 171 37.45 5.67 -3.14
C GLY A 171 36.14 4.93 -3.36
N ASP A 172 35.41 4.70 -2.27
CA ASP A 172 34.11 4.03 -2.27
C ASP A 172 33.02 5.03 -2.64
N ARG A 173 32.25 4.77 -3.70
CA ARG A 173 31.23 5.71 -4.18
C ARG A 173 29.94 5.00 -4.61
N SER A 174 28.79 5.56 -4.25
CA SER A 174 27.48 5.12 -4.75
C SER A 174 26.73 6.30 -5.35
N LEU A 175 26.44 6.23 -6.65
CA LEU A 175 25.76 7.27 -7.41
C LEU A 175 24.42 6.73 -7.91
N ILE A 176 23.32 7.43 -7.63
CA ILE A 176 21.99 7.11 -8.15
C ILE A 176 21.35 8.36 -8.74
N ALA A 177 21.03 8.31 -10.03
CA ALA A 177 20.28 9.35 -10.74
C ALA A 177 18.84 8.90 -11.01
N ALA A 178 17.91 9.84 -10.90
CA ALA A 178 16.49 9.61 -11.16
C ALA A 178 16.19 9.09 -12.56
N CYS A 179 16.93 9.55 -13.57
CA CYS A 179 16.67 9.24 -14.98
C CYS A 179 17.94 9.18 -15.82
N GLN A 180 17.82 8.65 -17.04
CA GLN A 180 18.88 8.79 -18.06
C GLN A 180 19.11 10.26 -18.44
N GLY A 181 20.30 10.61 -18.95
CA GLY A 181 20.69 11.99 -19.23
C GLY A 181 19.83 12.70 -20.28
N ASP A 182 19.25 11.96 -21.22
CA ASP A 182 18.30 12.46 -22.22
C ASP A 182 16.84 12.54 -21.74
N ARG A 183 16.55 12.11 -20.50
CA ARG A 183 15.18 11.97 -19.97
C ARG A 183 14.84 12.98 -18.88
N VAL A 184 13.53 13.10 -18.67
CA VAL A 184 12.89 13.94 -17.64
C VAL A 184 12.58 13.07 -16.42
N ALA A 185 12.76 13.60 -15.21
CA ALA A 185 12.35 12.95 -13.97
C ALA A 185 10.89 13.29 -13.63
N TYR A 186 10.17 12.37 -13.00
CA TYR A 186 8.76 12.53 -12.67
C TYR A 186 8.56 12.58 -11.16
N ALA A 187 7.55 13.35 -10.74
CA ALA A 187 7.00 13.32 -9.39
C ALA A 187 5.58 12.77 -9.43
N ALA A 188 5.24 11.93 -8.46
CA ALA A 188 3.88 11.51 -8.16
C ALA A 188 3.23 12.49 -7.17
N SER A 189 1.92 12.32 -6.90
CA SER A 189 1.18 13.15 -5.94
C SER A 189 1.73 13.14 -4.51
N ALA A 190 2.55 12.14 -4.15
CA ALA A 190 3.19 12.00 -2.86
C ALA A 190 4.66 12.46 -2.80
N GLY A 191 5.32 12.74 -3.94
CA GLY A 191 6.76 13.04 -3.99
C GLY A 191 7.46 12.62 -5.28
N GLY A 192 8.75 12.94 -5.38
CA GLY A 192 9.66 12.45 -6.41
C GLY A 192 9.74 10.92 -6.45
N VAL A 193 9.72 10.33 -7.64
CA VAL A 193 9.62 8.88 -7.81
C VAL A 193 10.90 8.17 -7.31
N LEU A 194 12.09 8.75 -7.51
CA LEU A 194 13.32 8.16 -6.95
C LEU A 194 13.34 8.32 -5.43
N THR A 195 12.94 9.48 -4.90
CA THR A 195 12.87 9.74 -3.46
C THR A 195 12.03 8.68 -2.75
N GLN A 196 10.87 8.31 -3.29
CA GLN A 196 10.02 7.29 -2.67
C GLN A 196 10.70 5.91 -2.60
N GLU A 197 11.46 5.52 -3.61
CA GLU A 197 12.24 4.27 -3.58
C GLU A 197 13.41 4.34 -2.60
N LEU A 198 14.10 5.48 -2.49
CA LEU A 198 15.16 5.69 -1.50
C LEU A 198 14.60 5.63 -0.06
N VAL A 199 13.46 6.29 0.21
CA VAL A 199 12.75 6.23 1.49
C VAL A 199 12.37 4.79 1.85
N ASN A 200 11.87 4.02 0.88
CA ASN A 200 11.53 2.61 1.09
C ASN A 200 12.79 1.77 1.35
N ALA A 201 13.85 1.95 0.55
CA ALA A 201 15.08 1.18 0.67
C ALA A 201 15.85 1.45 1.97
N LEU A 202 15.73 2.65 2.54
CA LEU A 202 16.34 3.03 3.82
C LEU A 202 15.48 2.67 5.06
N ASN A 203 14.19 2.36 4.90
CA ASN A 203 13.30 2.15 6.02
C ASN A 203 13.66 0.84 6.77
N PRO A 204 14.18 0.90 8.03
CA PRO A 204 14.57 -0.29 8.78
C PRO A 204 13.48 -1.35 8.93
N GLN A 205 12.21 -0.92 8.97
CA GLN A 205 11.08 -1.81 9.20
C GLN A 205 10.79 -2.73 8.00
N LEU A 206 11.37 -2.42 6.83
CA LEU A 206 11.24 -3.22 5.61
C LEU A 206 12.37 -4.23 5.41
N HIS A 207 13.35 -4.29 6.32
CA HIS A 207 14.47 -5.24 6.30
C HIS A 207 14.49 -6.07 7.59
N PRO A 208 14.86 -7.36 7.55
CA PRO A 208 15.00 -8.20 8.73
C PRO A 208 15.92 -7.62 9.79
N GLU A 209 15.67 -7.94 11.06
CA GLU A 209 16.59 -7.65 12.16
C GLU A 209 17.99 -8.20 11.86
N GLU A 210 19.03 -7.45 12.26
CA GLU A 210 20.45 -7.69 11.97
C GLU A 210 20.89 -7.55 10.49
N ASP A 211 19.98 -7.46 9.51
CA ASP A 211 20.38 -7.29 8.11
C ASP A 211 20.95 -5.88 7.87
N GLU A 212 22.09 -5.84 7.17
CA GLU A 212 22.76 -4.58 6.83
C GLU A 212 22.13 -3.92 5.60
N ILE A 213 21.64 -2.70 5.78
CA ILE A 213 21.19 -1.85 4.68
C ILE A 213 22.41 -1.04 4.24
N ASN A 214 22.91 -1.32 3.04
CA ASN A 214 24.04 -0.62 2.44
C ASN A 214 23.72 -0.15 1.01
N THR A 215 24.65 0.58 0.39
CA THR A 215 24.49 1.11 -0.97
C THR A 215 24.19 0.05 -2.03
N GLY A 216 24.69 -1.18 -1.82
CA GLY A 216 24.32 -2.34 -2.62
C GLY A 216 22.85 -2.71 -2.46
N THR A 217 22.38 -2.89 -1.21
CA THR A 217 20.97 -3.16 -0.89
C THR A 217 20.02 -2.12 -1.52
N VAL A 218 20.38 -0.83 -1.46
CA VAL A 218 19.59 0.26 -2.08
C VAL A 218 19.55 0.13 -3.61
N THR A 219 20.69 -0.15 -4.24
CA THR A 219 20.78 -0.37 -5.70
C THR A 219 19.95 -1.59 -6.13
N ASP A 220 20.14 -2.73 -5.46
CA ASP A 220 19.49 -4.00 -5.75
C ASP A 220 17.95 -3.86 -5.66
N LEU A 221 17.44 -3.10 -4.69
CA LEU A 221 16.01 -2.80 -4.55
C LEU A 221 15.47 -1.89 -5.66
N ILE A 222 16.17 -0.81 -6.01
CA ILE A 222 15.76 0.11 -7.08
C ILE A 222 15.72 -0.62 -8.43
N GLU A 223 16.73 -1.44 -8.74
CA GLU A 223 16.74 -2.25 -9.97
C GLU A 223 15.65 -3.34 -9.98
N LYS A 224 15.34 -3.96 -8.83
CA LYS A 224 14.23 -4.92 -8.71
C LYS A 224 12.88 -4.22 -8.93
N ARG A 225 12.69 -3.02 -8.37
CA ARG A 225 11.47 -2.21 -8.52
C ARG A 225 11.33 -1.66 -9.94
N GLN A 226 12.40 -1.20 -10.57
CA GLN A 226 12.42 -0.74 -11.97
C GLN A 226 11.90 -1.80 -12.96
N LYS A 227 12.15 -3.10 -12.70
CA LYS A 227 11.61 -4.21 -13.51
C LYS A 227 10.10 -4.42 -13.32
N LYS A 228 9.52 -3.99 -12.19
CA LYS A 228 8.10 -4.15 -11.86
C LYS A 228 7.28 -2.85 -12.13
N GLU A 229 7.68 -1.71 -11.58
CA GLU A 229 6.90 -0.45 -11.56
C GLU A 229 6.85 0.34 -12.89
N PRO A 230 5.67 0.74 -13.41
CA PRO A 230 5.55 1.49 -14.67
C PRO A 230 6.23 2.87 -14.69
N LEU A 231 6.23 3.61 -13.57
CA LEU A 231 6.87 4.94 -13.51
C LEU A 231 8.40 4.84 -13.58
N LEU A 232 9.00 3.87 -12.87
CA LEU A 232 10.44 3.60 -12.94
C LEU A 232 10.87 3.09 -14.33
N LYS A 233 10.00 2.39 -15.07
CA LYS A 233 10.23 2.02 -16.48
C LYS A 233 10.24 3.22 -17.44
N ARG A 234 9.55 4.31 -17.12
CA ARG A 234 9.58 5.55 -17.90
C ARG A 234 10.80 6.39 -17.56
N GLN A 235 11.05 6.59 -16.26
CA GLN A 235 12.12 7.41 -15.75
C GLN A 235 13.50 6.79 -15.98
N ILE A 236 13.60 5.48 -15.75
CA ILE A 236 14.81 4.65 -15.81
C ILE A 236 15.95 5.24 -14.94
N PRO A 237 15.89 5.02 -13.61
CA PRO A 237 17.02 5.34 -12.74
C PRO A 237 18.30 4.65 -13.19
N ILE A 238 19.44 5.31 -12.96
CA ILE A 238 20.78 4.75 -13.20
C ILE A 238 21.49 4.69 -11.86
N CYS A 239 21.98 3.50 -11.51
CA CYS A 239 22.85 3.28 -10.35
C CYS A 239 24.27 2.96 -10.84
N LYS A 240 25.30 3.51 -10.19
CA LYS A 240 26.69 3.04 -10.31
C LYS A 240 27.34 3.02 -8.93
N ASN A 241 28.03 1.92 -8.63
CA ASN A 241 28.81 1.75 -7.42
C ASN A 241 30.27 1.52 -7.78
N PHE A 242 31.18 2.07 -6.98
CA PHE A 242 32.62 1.97 -7.08
C PHE A 242 33.17 1.60 -5.69
N GLY A 243 34.15 0.71 -5.61
CA GLY A 243 34.70 0.26 -4.32
C GLY A 243 33.72 -0.56 -3.48
N GLU A 244 33.87 -0.46 -2.16
CA GLU A 244 33.11 -1.24 -1.17
C GLU A 244 31.68 -0.72 -0.94
N ARG A 245 30.81 -1.61 -0.43
CA ARG A 245 29.43 -1.25 -0.06
C ARG A 245 29.44 -0.36 1.20
N ILE A 246 28.79 0.80 1.13
CA ILE A 246 28.76 1.76 2.24
C ILE A 246 27.53 1.48 3.12
N ARG A 247 27.77 1.10 4.39
CA ARG A 247 26.75 0.85 5.40
C ARG A 247 25.93 2.09 5.71
N LEU A 248 24.64 2.04 5.44
CA LEU A 248 23.67 3.12 5.63
C LEU A 248 22.86 2.95 6.92
N TRP A 249 22.37 1.74 7.18
CA TRP A 249 21.39 1.46 8.23
C TRP A 249 21.37 -0.02 8.67
N GLU A 250 20.63 -0.33 9.74
CA GLU A 250 20.39 -1.68 10.28
C GLU A 250 18.90 -2.02 10.28
N GLY A 251 18.52 -3.17 9.70
CA GLY A 251 17.15 -3.64 9.69
C GLY A 251 16.58 -3.86 11.11
N LYS A 252 15.27 -3.59 11.26
CA LYS A 252 14.51 -3.69 12.52
C LYS A 252 13.18 -4.41 12.34
N GLY A 253 12.92 -5.00 11.18
CA GLY A 253 11.74 -5.82 10.91
C GLY A 253 11.85 -7.21 11.56
N PHE A 254 10.72 -7.86 11.81
CA PHE A 254 10.69 -9.14 12.53
C PHE A 254 11.60 -10.22 11.92
N ASN A 255 12.34 -10.89 12.80
CA ASN A 255 13.25 -11.98 12.48
C ASN A 255 12.44 -13.22 12.03
N ILE A 256 12.32 -13.43 10.71
CA ILE A 256 11.80 -14.68 10.13
C ILE A 256 12.99 -15.64 10.05
N GLU A 257 12.93 -16.76 10.78
CA GLU A 257 14.03 -17.73 10.89
C GLU A 257 14.67 -18.06 9.54
N LYS A 258 15.98 -17.79 9.43
CA LYS A 258 16.80 -18.02 8.22
C LYS A 258 16.91 -19.53 7.91
N LYS A 259 15.91 -20.09 7.20
CA LYS A 259 16.05 -21.37 6.50
C LYS A 259 16.97 -21.21 5.27
N PRO A 260 17.65 -22.29 4.82
CA PRO A 260 18.62 -22.20 3.73
C PRO A 260 18.01 -21.68 2.43
N ILE A 261 18.82 -20.99 1.62
CA ILE A 261 18.40 -20.45 0.32
C ILE A 261 18.27 -21.58 -0.71
N GLU A 262 17.19 -22.34 -0.61
CA GLU A 262 16.54 -22.88 -1.80
C GLU A 262 15.82 -21.74 -2.53
N ARG A 263 15.58 -21.88 -3.84
CA ARG A 263 14.82 -20.89 -4.62
C ARG A 263 13.36 -20.85 -4.16
N ILE A 264 13.06 -20.03 -3.15
CA ILE A 264 11.69 -19.68 -2.78
C ILE A 264 11.05 -19.02 -4.01
N LYS A 265 10.08 -19.71 -4.63
CA LYS A 265 9.13 -19.05 -5.53
C LYS A 265 8.37 -18.05 -4.67
N GLU A 266 8.44 -16.75 -4.97
CA GLU A 266 7.65 -15.70 -4.29
C GLU A 266 6.18 -16.17 -4.27
N THR A 267 5.64 -16.55 -3.10
CA THR A 267 4.24 -16.99 -2.98
C THR A 267 3.34 -15.81 -3.28
N LEU A 268 2.52 -15.93 -4.32
CA LEU A 268 1.63 -14.86 -4.75
C LEU A 268 0.39 -14.82 -3.83
N GLU A 269 0.06 -13.65 -3.29
CA GLU A 269 -1.28 -13.46 -2.74
C GLU A 269 -2.31 -13.47 -3.88
N SER A 270 -3.15 -14.50 -3.92
CA SER A 270 -4.24 -14.62 -4.89
C SER A 270 -5.59 -14.42 -4.20
N TYR A 271 -6.58 -13.91 -4.94
CA TYR A 271 -7.92 -13.67 -4.40
C TYR A 271 -9.01 -14.14 -5.36
N LEU A 272 -9.92 -14.99 -4.88
CA LEU A 272 -11.18 -15.27 -5.55
C LEU A 272 -12.25 -14.31 -5.01
N ILE A 273 -12.70 -13.41 -5.86
CA ILE A 273 -13.74 -12.43 -5.54
C ILE A 273 -15.07 -12.93 -6.11
N VAL A 274 -16.10 -13.03 -5.28
CA VAL A 274 -17.45 -13.41 -5.71
C VAL A 274 -18.47 -12.40 -5.20
N THR A 275 -19.38 -11.94 -6.06
CA THR A 275 -20.53 -11.09 -5.68
C THR A 275 -21.83 -11.86 -5.81
N VAL A 276 -22.68 -11.78 -4.77
CA VAL A 276 -24.03 -12.37 -4.76
C VAL A 276 -25.04 -11.22 -4.79
N LYS A 277 -25.59 -10.87 -5.95
CA LYS A 277 -26.57 -9.77 -6.08
C LYS A 277 -27.99 -10.32 -6.26
N PRO A 278 -29.01 -9.90 -5.50
CA PRO A 278 -30.41 -10.26 -5.80
C PRO A 278 -30.85 -9.81 -7.20
N ASP A 279 -31.77 -10.52 -7.84
CA ASP A 279 -32.49 -9.97 -9.00
C ASP A 279 -33.59 -9.01 -8.53
N ASP A 280 -33.31 -7.71 -8.64
CA ASP A 280 -34.22 -6.63 -8.25
C ASP A 280 -35.50 -6.54 -9.12
N LYS A 281 -35.62 -7.33 -10.21
CA LYS A 281 -36.79 -7.29 -11.12
C LYS A 281 -38.11 -7.75 -10.50
N LEU A 282 -38.08 -8.48 -9.38
CA LEU A 282 -39.27 -8.97 -8.68
C LEU A 282 -39.86 -7.96 -7.67
N ASP A 283 -39.08 -7.00 -7.17
CA ASP A 283 -39.51 -6.04 -6.14
C ASP A 283 -40.21 -4.78 -6.75
N ALA A 284 -40.74 -4.86 -7.97
CA ALA A 284 -41.40 -3.76 -8.69
C ALA A 284 -42.86 -3.46 -8.24
N GLN A 285 -43.28 -3.94 -7.06
CA GLN A 285 -44.50 -3.50 -6.38
C GLN A 285 -44.13 -2.63 -5.16
N PRO A 286 -44.54 -1.34 -5.10
CA PRO A 286 -43.99 -0.38 -4.12
C PRO A 286 -44.24 -0.64 -2.64
N ASP A 287 -45.14 -1.57 -2.28
CA ASP A 287 -45.67 -1.69 -0.92
C ASP A 287 -45.18 -2.92 -0.12
N ASP A 288 -44.55 -3.93 -0.75
CA ASP A 288 -44.15 -5.14 -0.03
C ASP A 288 -42.67 -5.16 0.38
N LYS A 289 -42.42 -4.84 1.65
CA LYS A 289 -41.11 -4.96 2.30
C LYS A 289 -40.77 -6.41 2.65
N HIS A 290 -40.87 -7.33 1.69
CA HIS A 290 -40.52 -8.72 1.91
C HIS A 290 -39.01 -8.87 2.16
N THR A 291 -38.68 -9.16 3.42
CA THR A 291 -37.33 -9.37 3.90
C THR A 291 -36.73 -10.62 3.26
N VAL A 292 -35.71 -10.41 2.41
CA VAL A 292 -34.82 -11.49 1.94
C VAL A 292 -34.30 -12.26 3.16
N LYS A 293 -34.68 -13.52 3.29
CA LYS A 293 -34.18 -14.46 4.30
C LYS A 293 -33.30 -15.52 3.63
N PRO A 294 -32.36 -16.15 4.36
CA PRO A 294 -31.51 -17.20 3.79
C PRO A 294 -32.29 -18.41 3.23
N ASP A 295 -33.49 -18.69 3.73
CA ASP A 295 -34.28 -19.87 3.31
C ASP A 295 -35.34 -19.54 2.24
N ASP A 296 -35.33 -18.32 1.68
CA ASP A 296 -36.29 -17.88 0.68
C ASP A 296 -35.90 -18.33 -0.74
N ASN A 297 -36.13 -19.62 -1.02
CA ASN A 297 -35.89 -20.24 -2.33
C ASN A 297 -36.67 -19.59 -3.49
N SER A 298 -37.58 -18.65 -3.23
CA SER A 298 -38.30 -17.92 -4.29
C SER A 298 -37.48 -16.78 -4.90
N LYS A 299 -36.35 -16.39 -4.29
CA LYS A 299 -35.51 -15.27 -4.75
C LYS A 299 -34.28 -15.76 -5.50
N GLU A 300 -34.10 -15.24 -6.70
CA GLU A 300 -32.96 -15.50 -7.57
C GLU A 300 -31.84 -14.47 -7.33
N PHE A 301 -30.59 -14.90 -7.57
CA PHE A 301 -29.38 -14.12 -7.37
C PHE A 301 -28.46 -14.20 -8.59
N PHE A 302 -27.93 -13.07 -9.03
CA PHE A 302 -26.82 -12.97 -9.97
C PHE A 302 -25.49 -13.16 -9.25
N LEU A 303 -24.77 -14.20 -9.65
CA LEU A 303 -23.40 -14.49 -9.24
C LEU A 303 -22.41 -14.01 -10.30
N LYS A 304 -21.38 -13.30 -9.86
CA LYS A 304 -20.21 -12.95 -10.68
C LYS A 304 -18.94 -13.26 -9.92
N ALA A 305 -17.90 -13.69 -10.64
CA ALA A 305 -16.65 -14.14 -10.04
C ALA A 305 -15.43 -13.68 -10.84
N TRP A 306 -14.41 -13.23 -10.10
CA TRP A 306 -13.12 -12.78 -10.63
C TRP A 306 -11.98 -13.41 -9.84
N LEU A 307 -10.93 -13.86 -10.53
CA LEU A 307 -9.66 -14.24 -9.95
C LEU A 307 -8.65 -13.08 -10.06
N ILE A 308 -8.03 -12.73 -8.95
CA ILE A 308 -6.78 -11.96 -8.91
C ILE A 308 -5.67 -12.98 -8.66
N GLU A 309 -4.79 -13.18 -9.63
CA GLU A 309 -3.68 -14.14 -9.48
C GLU A 309 -2.54 -13.59 -8.62
N ASP A 310 -2.35 -12.27 -8.65
CA ASP A 310 -1.22 -11.57 -8.05
C ASP A 310 -1.70 -10.19 -7.56
N ASN A 311 -1.99 -10.11 -6.26
CA ASN A 311 -2.49 -8.89 -5.62
C ASN A 311 -1.47 -7.73 -5.61
N SER A 312 -0.17 -7.99 -5.83
CA SER A 312 0.84 -6.93 -5.89
C SER A 312 0.60 -5.94 -7.05
N ARG A 313 -0.15 -6.37 -8.07
CA ARG A 313 -0.62 -5.53 -9.19
C ARG A 313 -1.68 -4.50 -8.78
N LEU A 314 -2.31 -4.68 -7.62
CA LEU A 314 -3.41 -3.85 -7.11
C LEU A 314 -2.99 -2.94 -5.95
N THR A 315 -1.90 -3.26 -5.24
CA THR A 315 -1.47 -2.51 -4.04
C THR A 315 -0.88 -1.13 -4.33
N ASN A 316 -0.45 -0.86 -5.57
CA ASN A 316 0.27 0.38 -5.93
C ASN A 316 -0.61 1.38 -6.73
N ASN A 317 -1.82 1.00 -7.15
CA ASN A 317 -2.69 1.79 -8.00
C ASN A 317 -3.89 2.37 -7.22
N PHE A 318 -3.73 3.59 -6.71
CA PHE A 318 -4.84 4.37 -6.11
C PHE A 318 -5.80 4.97 -7.15
N GLU A 319 -5.46 4.87 -8.43
CA GLU A 319 -6.31 5.24 -9.56
C GLU A 319 -6.88 3.97 -10.21
N PHE A 320 -8.17 3.98 -10.55
CA PHE A 320 -8.86 2.86 -11.19
C PHE A 320 -8.51 2.78 -12.69
N THR A 321 -7.25 2.47 -12.98
CA THR A 321 -6.67 2.42 -14.33
C THR A 321 -7.03 1.14 -15.08
N ASN A 322 -6.72 1.10 -16.39
CA ASN A 322 -6.78 -0.14 -17.16
C ASN A 322 -5.88 -1.24 -16.56
N ASP A 323 -4.76 -0.87 -15.93
CA ASP A 323 -3.86 -1.82 -15.26
C ASP A 323 -4.55 -2.47 -14.04
N TYR A 324 -5.31 -1.69 -13.25
CA TYR A 324 -6.16 -2.22 -12.17
C TYR A 324 -7.16 -3.23 -12.73
N LEU A 325 -7.89 -2.89 -13.81
CA LEU A 325 -8.87 -3.78 -14.43
C LEU A 325 -8.21 -5.08 -14.96
N SER A 326 -7.03 -4.98 -15.54
CA SER A 326 -6.29 -6.12 -16.11
C SER A 326 -5.83 -7.16 -15.08
N ALA A 327 -5.81 -6.82 -13.79
CA ALA A 327 -5.47 -7.75 -12.71
C ALA A 327 -6.65 -8.67 -12.31
N PHE A 328 -7.87 -8.39 -12.76
CA PHE A 328 -9.06 -9.21 -12.52
C PHE A 328 -9.38 -10.09 -13.73
N LYS A 329 -9.19 -11.40 -13.59
CA LYS A 329 -9.60 -12.39 -14.59
C LYS A 329 -11.02 -12.86 -14.32
N TYR A 330 -11.95 -12.60 -15.24
CA TYR A 330 -13.33 -13.08 -15.15
C TYR A 330 -13.41 -14.61 -15.20
N LEU A 331 -14.29 -15.24 -14.42
CA LEU A 331 -14.43 -16.71 -14.32
C LEU A 331 -15.74 -17.28 -14.92
N LEU A 332 -16.48 -16.49 -15.71
CA LEU A 332 -17.59 -16.97 -16.52
C LEU A 332 -17.13 -17.21 -17.97
N ASP A 333 -17.68 -18.25 -18.59
CA ASP A 333 -17.10 -18.83 -19.81
C ASP A 333 -17.62 -18.14 -21.07
N ASP A 334 -18.91 -17.78 -21.10
CA ASP A 334 -19.55 -17.15 -22.26
C ASP A 334 -19.38 -15.62 -22.26
N GLU A 335 -19.14 -15.03 -23.43
CA GLU A 335 -19.16 -13.58 -23.60
C GLU A 335 -20.55 -12.98 -23.36
N ASN A 336 -21.62 -13.79 -23.48
CA ASN A 336 -22.99 -13.40 -23.11
C ASN A 336 -23.26 -13.43 -21.59
N GLU A 337 -22.55 -14.29 -20.84
CA GLU A 337 -22.64 -14.35 -19.37
C GLU A 337 -21.88 -13.18 -18.70
N ARG A 338 -20.85 -12.65 -19.37
CA ARG A 338 -19.97 -11.59 -18.83
C ARG A 338 -20.72 -10.35 -18.32
N PRO A 339 -21.72 -9.77 -19.02
CA PRO A 339 -22.41 -8.58 -18.53
C PRO A 339 -23.40 -8.86 -17.38
N GLN A 340 -24.01 -10.06 -17.32
CA GLN A 340 -25.16 -10.32 -16.45
C GLN A 340 -24.80 -11.14 -15.19
N GLY A 341 -23.91 -12.13 -15.30
CA GLY A 341 -23.65 -13.11 -14.24
C GLY A 341 -24.53 -14.36 -14.37
N ILE A 342 -24.26 -15.37 -13.55
CA ILE A 342 -25.10 -16.59 -13.45
C ILE A 342 -26.30 -16.27 -12.56
N LEU A 343 -27.51 -16.48 -13.06
CA LEU A 343 -28.73 -16.42 -12.25
C LEU A 343 -28.98 -17.79 -11.60
N CYS A 344 -29.19 -17.82 -10.28
CA CYS A 344 -29.50 -19.05 -9.53
C CYS A 344 -30.33 -18.78 -8.27
N GLU A 345 -31.03 -19.80 -7.75
CA GLU A 345 -31.67 -19.74 -6.43
C GLU A 345 -30.62 -19.71 -5.29
N PHE A 346 -31.00 -19.24 -4.10
CA PHE A 346 -30.08 -19.20 -2.94
C PHE A 346 -29.45 -20.57 -2.61
N ASN A 347 -30.26 -21.64 -2.70
CA ASN A 347 -29.84 -23.01 -2.44
C ASN A 347 -28.82 -23.57 -3.46
N GLN A 348 -28.73 -22.96 -4.66
CA GLN A 348 -27.81 -23.35 -5.75
C GLN A 348 -26.46 -22.62 -5.65
N ILE A 349 -26.37 -21.52 -4.88
CA ILE A 349 -25.15 -20.72 -4.74
C ILE A 349 -23.91 -21.56 -4.38
N PRO A 350 -23.96 -22.54 -3.45
CA PRO A 350 -22.78 -23.36 -3.12
C PRO A 350 -22.24 -24.17 -4.31
N GLU A 351 -23.11 -24.69 -5.17
CA GLU A 351 -22.71 -25.46 -6.37
C GLU A 351 -22.11 -24.56 -7.45
N GLU A 352 -22.65 -23.36 -7.66
CA GLU A 352 -22.01 -22.37 -8.54
C GLU A 352 -20.67 -21.90 -7.96
N PHE A 353 -20.58 -21.76 -6.64
CA PHE A 353 -19.33 -21.41 -5.95
C PHE A 353 -18.25 -22.50 -6.11
N LYS A 354 -18.64 -23.78 -6.04
CA LYS A 354 -17.79 -24.94 -6.33
C LYS A 354 -17.20 -24.87 -7.74
N LYS A 355 -17.98 -24.43 -8.74
CA LYS A 355 -17.49 -24.19 -10.11
C LYS A 355 -16.48 -23.05 -10.15
N PHE A 356 -16.71 -21.93 -9.46
CA PHE A 356 -15.75 -20.81 -9.42
C PHE A 356 -14.42 -21.18 -8.79
N VAL A 357 -14.43 -21.86 -7.64
CA VAL A 357 -13.20 -22.35 -7.00
C VAL A 357 -12.48 -23.35 -7.92
N SER A 358 -13.21 -24.29 -8.52
CA SER A 358 -12.65 -25.24 -9.49
C SER A 358 -12.00 -24.55 -10.71
N LYS A 359 -12.55 -23.43 -11.18
CA LYS A 359 -11.94 -22.61 -12.24
C LYS A 359 -10.70 -21.86 -11.73
N ALA A 360 -10.80 -21.20 -10.57
CA ALA A 360 -9.67 -20.49 -9.97
C ALA A 360 -8.45 -21.41 -9.77
N LEU A 361 -8.65 -22.62 -9.26
CA LEU A 361 -7.58 -23.61 -9.06
C LEU A 361 -6.99 -24.15 -10.37
N LYS A 362 -7.75 -24.19 -11.47
CA LYS A 362 -7.21 -24.49 -12.81
C LYS A 362 -6.27 -23.38 -13.30
N GLU A 363 -6.63 -22.12 -13.05
CA GLU A 363 -5.85 -20.93 -13.45
C GLU A 363 -4.61 -20.70 -12.57
N LEU A 364 -4.67 -21.11 -11.30
CA LEU A 364 -3.54 -21.07 -10.37
C LEU A 364 -2.60 -22.30 -10.49
N ARG A 365 -2.95 -23.30 -11.30
CA ARG A 365 -2.19 -24.55 -11.42
C ARG A 365 -0.71 -24.31 -11.74
N GLY A 366 0.17 -24.84 -10.88
CA GLY A 366 1.63 -24.75 -11.03
C GLY A 366 2.26 -23.44 -10.51
N LYS A 367 1.43 -22.46 -10.11
CA LYS A 367 1.85 -21.27 -9.36
C LYS A 367 1.96 -21.62 -7.88
N THR A 368 2.81 -20.90 -7.15
CA THR A 368 2.87 -20.95 -5.69
C THR A 368 2.09 -19.74 -5.20
N CYS A 369 0.95 -19.95 -4.57
CA CYS A 369 0.00 -18.89 -4.26
C CYS A 369 -0.85 -19.20 -3.02
N ASP A 370 -1.10 -18.17 -2.22
CA ASP A 370 -2.02 -18.21 -1.09
C ASP A 370 -3.36 -17.62 -1.54
N LEU A 371 -4.35 -18.49 -1.78
CA LEU A 371 -5.67 -18.06 -2.24
C LEU A 371 -6.55 -17.65 -1.05
N THR A 372 -6.96 -16.39 -1.01
CA THR A 372 -8.02 -15.90 -0.11
C THR A 372 -9.34 -15.77 -0.87
N ILE A 373 -10.45 -16.13 -0.22
CA ILE A 373 -11.79 -16.05 -0.80
C ILE A 373 -12.51 -14.84 -0.20
N GLU A 374 -12.99 -13.93 -1.04
CA GLU A 374 -13.73 -12.75 -0.61
C GLU A 374 -15.13 -12.72 -1.24
N VAL A 375 -16.17 -12.78 -0.39
CA VAL A 375 -17.57 -12.86 -0.82
C VAL A 375 -18.33 -11.59 -0.45
N PHE A 376 -18.82 -10.88 -1.46
CA PHE A 376 -19.71 -9.73 -1.31
C PHE A 376 -21.15 -10.23 -1.22
N LEU A 377 -21.77 -10.06 -0.04
CA LEU A 377 -23.15 -10.45 0.25
C LEU A 377 -23.99 -9.21 0.58
N PRO A 378 -25.29 -9.19 0.25
CA PRO A 378 -26.22 -8.20 0.79
C PRO A 378 -26.13 -8.20 2.31
N ASN A 379 -26.22 -7.04 2.95
CA ASN A 379 -26.04 -6.93 4.41
C ASN A 379 -27.00 -7.85 5.18
N LYS A 380 -28.23 -8.06 4.68
CA LYS A 380 -29.21 -9.01 5.25
C LYS A 380 -28.76 -10.47 5.24
N LEU A 381 -27.89 -10.84 4.29
CA LEU A 381 -27.34 -12.19 4.13
C LEU A 381 -25.92 -12.32 4.69
N ILE A 382 -25.33 -11.28 5.27
CA ILE A 382 -23.93 -11.32 5.76
C ILE A 382 -23.70 -12.38 6.86
N CYS A 383 -24.75 -12.82 7.56
CA CYS A 383 -24.64 -13.88 8.57
C CYS A 383 -24.73 -15.30 7.99
N THR A 384 -24.84 -15.45 6.67
CA THR A 384 -24.77 -16.75 5.98
C THR A 384 -23.45 -17.45 6.30
N ALA A 385 -23.51 -18.75 6.60
CA ALA A 385 -22.34 -19.57 6.93
C ALA A 385 -21.59 -20.03 5.66
N VAL A 386 -21.13 -19.08 4.84
CA VAL A 386 -20.37 -19.31 3.59
C VAL A 386 -19.16 -20.21 3.82
N ASP A 387 -18.46 -20.01 4.93
CA ASP A 387 -17.32 -20.80 5.37
C ASP A 387 -17.65 -22.27 5.71
N ARG A 388 -18.93 -22.63 5.89
CA ARG A 388 -19.40 -24.00 6.11
C ARG A 388 -19.89 -24.70 4.83
N TRP A 389 -19.83 -24.05 3.66
CA TRP A 389 -20.19 -24.71 2.39
C TRP A 389 -19.21 -25.83 2.06
N GLN A 390 -19.72 -27.04 1.85
CA GLN A 390 -18.96 -28.18 1.37
C GLN A 390 -18.85 -28.10 -0.14
N ILE A 391 -17.74 -27.57 -0.64
CA ILE A 391 -17.50 -27.43 -2.10
C ILE A 391 -16.46 -28.43 -2.62
N PHE A 392 -15.94 -29.30 -1.76
CA PHE A 392 -14.95 -30.32 -2.09
C PHE A 392 -15.55 -31.72 -1.90
N ASP A 393 -15.04 -32.69 -2.65
CA ASP A 393 -15.56 -34.07 -2.62
C ASP A 393 -15.07 -34.88 -1.40
N ASN A 394 -14.31 -34.26 -0.50
CA ASN A 394 -13.71 -34.82 0.72
C ASN A 394 -14.40 -34.31 2.01
N GLU A 395 -15.65 -33.87 1.91
CA GLU A 395 -16.52 -33.35 3.01
C GLU A 395 -16.00 -32.10 3.75
N THR A 396 -14.78 -31.64 3.44
CA THR A 396 -14.14 -30.47 4.06
C THR A 396 -14.88 -29.17 3.71
N THR A 397 -15.04 -28.29 4.69
CA THR A 397 -15.73 -27.01 4.50
C THR A 397 -14.82 -25.91 3.94
N LEU A 398 -15.42 -25.00 3.17
CA LEU A 398 -14.73 -23.92 2.45
C LEU A 398 -13.75 -23.12 3.33
N GLY A 399 -14.18 -22.79 4.55
CA GLY A 399 -13.40 -21.97 5.46
C GLY A 399 -12.37 -22.72 6.30
N ALA A 400 -12.37 -24.06 6.29
CA ALA A 400 -11.25 -24.86 6.78
C ALA A 400 -10.10 -24.85 5.76
N GLU A 401 -10.43 -25.06 4.49
CA GLU A 401 -9.43 -25.14 3.41
C GLU A 401 -8.88 -23.76 2.98
N TYR A 402 -9.67 -22.68 3.07
CA TYR A 402 -9.26 -21.33 2.63
C TYR A 402 -9.60 -20.22 3.66
N PRO A 403 -8.80 -19.13 3.74
CA PRO A 403 -9.23 -17.90 4.39
C PRO A 403 -10.45 -17.31 3.68
N VAL A 404 -11.59 -17.27 4.37
CA VAL A 404 -12.84 -16.65 3.87
C VAL A 404 -13.08 -15.31 4.56
N ARG A 405 -13.19 -14.25 3.75
CA ARG A 405 -13.56 -12.88 4.15
C ARG A 405 -14.93 -12.52 3.58
N LEU A 406 -15.78 -11.94 4.41
CA LEU A 406 -17.05 -11.36 4.00
C LEU A 406 -16.89 -9.87 3.70
N ARG A 407 -17.73 -9.35 2.81
CA ARG A 407 -17.85 -7.93 2.46
C ARG A 407 -19.31 -7.59 2.27
N SER A 408 -19.71 -6.38 2.65
CA SER A 408 -20.99 -5.79 2.25
C SER A 408 -21.08 -5.75 0.71
N LEU A 409 -22.25 -5.99 0.13
CA LEU A 409 -22.50 -5.77 -1.30
C LEU A 409 -22.90 -4.31 -1.56
N GLU A 410 -23.69 -3.73 -0.66
CA GLU A 410 -24.25 -2.38 -0.78
C GLU A 410 -23.19 -1.28 -0.88
N ARG A 411 -21.95 -1.56 -0.45
CA ARG A 411 -20.78 -0.69 -0.69
C ARG A 411 -20.45 -0.47 -2.17
N LEU A 412 -20.88 -1.38 -3.06
CA LEU A 412 -20.60 -1.33 -4.49
C LEU A 412 -21.59 -0.43 -5.24
N ASP A 413 -22.67 0.03 -4.57
CA ASP A 413 -23.55 1.07 -5.11
C ASP A 413 -22.79 2.41 -5.16
N TRP A 414 -22.47 2.84 -6.37
CA TRP A 414 -21.60 3.99 -6.56
C TRP A 414 -22.30 5.32 -6.18
N GLU A 415 -23.59 5.47 -6.51
CA GLU A 415 -24.42 6.65 -6.22
C GLU A 415 -24.71 6.82 -4.73
N LYS A 416 -25.14 5.73 -4.09
CA LYS A 416 -25.63 5.77 -2.71
C LYS A 416 -24.50 5.67 -1.70
N TYR A 417 -23.41 4.97 -2.04
CA TYR A 417 -22.35 4.64 -1.10
C TYR A 417 -20.97 5.19 -1.49
N LEU A 418 -20.40 4.81 -2.65
CA LEU A 418 -18.99 5.12 -2.94
C LEU A 418 -18.71 6.62 -2.94
N ASP A 419 -19.47 7.42 -3.69
CA ASP A 419 -19.26 8.87 -3.80
C ASP A 419 -19.37 9.60 -2.45
N ARG A 420 -20.12 9.07 -1.48
CA ARG A 420 -20.35 9.69 -0.16
C ARG A 420 -19.37 9.24 0.92
N ASN A 421 -18.87 8.00 0.81
CA ASN A 421 -18.17 7.30 1.88
C ASN A 421 -16.72 6.92 1.54
N PHE A 422 -16.36 6.73 0.26
CA PHE A 422 -15.07 6.14 -0.14
C PHE A 422 -13.85 6.91 0.41
N SER A 423 -13.89 8.25 0.40
CA SER A 423 -12.81 9.09 0.97
C SER A 423 -12.60 8.85 2.47
N LYS A 424 -13.69 8.83 3.25
CA LYS A 424 -13.65 8.56 4.71
C LYS A 424 -13.18 7.13 4.97
N TRP A 425 -13.66 6.18 4.18
CA TRP A 425 -13.29 4.78 4.30
C TRP A 425 -11.82 4.52 4.04
N SER A 426 -11.27 5.17 3.02
CA SER A 426 -9.84 5.16 2.71
C SER A 426 -9.01 5.72 3.88
N GLN A 427 -9.46 6.82 4.49
CA GLN A 427 -8.80 7.39 5.69
C GLN A 427 -8.83 6.43 6.89
N GLN A 428 -9.93 5.74 7.13
CA GLN A 428 -10.01 4.73 8.20
C GLN A 428 -9.15 3.50 7.89
N TRP A 429 -9.10 3.06 6.64
CA TRP A 429 -8.24 1.95 6.24
C TRP A 429 -6.74 2.28 6.34
N ASN A 430 -6.34 3.54 6.20
CA ASN A 430 -4.96 3.95 6.48
C ASN A 430 -4.57 3.71 7.95
N GLN A 431 -5.52 3.79 8.89
CA GLN A 431 -5.28 3.41 10.29
C GLN A 431 -5.07 1.90 10.41
N VAL A 432 -5.88 1.08 9.73
CA VAL A 432 -5.68 -0.38 9.63
C VAL A 432 -4.28 -0.69 9.12
N ILE A 433 -3.86 -0.08 8.00
CA ILE A 433 -2.51 -0.28 7.41
C ILE A 433 -1.41 -0.03 8.46
N SER A 434 -1.52 1.04 9.24
CA SER A 434 -0.53 1.40 10.28
C SER A 434 -0.42 0.41 11.45
N ILE A 435 -1.31 -0.60 11.52
CA ILE A 435 -1.33 -1.62 12.59
C ILE A 435 -1.39 -3.07 12.07
N LEU A 436 -1.32 -3.30 10.75
CA LEU A 436 -1.40 -4.65 10.16
C LEU A 436 -0.35 -5.63 10.72
N ASP A 437 0.81 -5.11 11.12
CA ASP A 437 1.95 -5.87 11.66
C ASP A 437 2.01 -5.92 13.20
N LYS A 438 1.05 -5.31 13.90
CA LYS A 438 1.13 -5.16 15.35
C LYS A 438 0.44 -6.29 16.10
N GLN A 439 0.92 -6.54 17.32
CA GLN A 439 0.28 -7.32 18.36
C GLN A 439 0.42 -6.62 19.72
N PRO A 440 -0.44 -6.90 20.71
CA PRO A 440 -1.71 -7.64 20.62
C PRO A 440 -2.72 -6.87 19.74
N THR A 441 -3.61 -7.57 19.03
CA THR A 441 -4.59 -6.88 18.16
C THR A 441 -5.95 -6.62 18.84
N SER A 442 -6.30 -7.36 19.90
CA SER A 442 -7.63 -7.25 20.52
C SER A 442 -7.93 -5.85 21.08
N THR A 443 -6.90 -5.10 21.48
CA THR A 443 -7.01 -3.71 21.93
C THR A 443 -7.51 -2.76 20.83
N PHE A 444 -7.28 -3.09 19.55
CA PHE A 444 -7.77 -2.33 18.40
C PHE A 444 -9.21 -2.69 17.99
N PHE A 445 -9.89 -3.57 18.74
CA PHE A 445 -11.27 -3.98 18.48
C PHE A 445 -12.23 -3.42 19.55
N GLN A 446 -13.31 -2.78 19.10
CA GLN A 446 -14.38 -2.37 20.00
C GLN A 446 -15.30 -3.56 20.26
N HIS A 447 -15.42 -3.96 21.52
CA HIS A 447 -16.30 -5.05 21.91
C HIS A 447 -17.73 -4.55 22.14
N PHE A 448 -18.73 -5.32 21.68
CA PHE A 448 -20.10 -5.27 22.20
C PHE A 448 -20.67 -6.68 22.37
N GLN A 449 -21.59 -6.81 23.32
CA GLN A 449 -22.43 -7.98 23.53
C GLN A 449 -23.85 -7.73 23.02
N LYS A 450 -24.66 -8.80 22.91
CA LYS A 450 -26.05 -8.73 22.42
C LYS A 450 -26.87 -7.62 23.10
N ARG A 451 -26.80 -7.53 24.43
CA ARG A 451 -27.54 -6.53 25.23
C ARG A 451 -27.23 -5.09 24.83
N GLU A 452 -25.97 -4.80 24.49
CA GLU A 452 -25.55 -3.46 24.06
C GLU A 452 -26.02 -3.18 22.64
N MET A 453 -25.89 -4.15 21.73
CA MET A 453 -26.38 -4.06 20.35
C MET A 453 -27.90 -3.86 20.27
N ASP A 454 -28.67 -4.52 21.15
CA ASP A 454 -30.11 -4.35 21.26
C ASP A 454 -30.48 -2.92 21.72
N GLN A 455 -29.72 -2.36 22.68
CA GLN A 455 -29.97 -1.04 23.27
C GLN A 455 -29.53 0.14 22.42
N LEU A 456 -28.38 0.04 21.73
CA LEU A 456 -27.82 1.14 20.92
C LEU A 456 -28.64 1.34 19.64
N ASN A 457 -29.05 2.58 19.36
CA ASN A 457 -29.51 2.97 18.01
C ASN A 457 -28.31 3.27 17.09
N GLY A 458 -28.49 3.27 15.76
CA GLY A 458 -27.38 3.46 14.81
C GLY A 458 -26.58 4.75 14.97
N LYS A 459 -27.19 5.84 15.48
CA LYS A 459 -26.43 7.07 15.79
C LYS A 459 -25.53 6.88 17.01
N GLN A 460 -26.02 6.22 18.06
CA GLN A 460 -25.22 5.88 19.23
C GLN A 460 -24.10 4.90 18.88
N LEU A 461 -24.41 3.81 18.17
CA LEU A 461 -23.44 2.81 17.72
C LEU A 461 -22.31 3.45 16.88
N LYS A 462 -22.68 4.27 15.89
CA LYS A 462 -21.72 5.05 15.09
C LYS A 462 -20.84 5.95 15.97
N ASN A 463 -21.44 6.71 16.89
CA ASN A 463 -20.69 7.62 17.75
C ASN A 463 -19.72 6.84 18.66
N CYS A 464 -20.15 5.71 19.24
CA CYS A 464 -19.28 4.86 20.06
C CYS A 464 -18.09 4.32 19.27
N LEU A 465 -18.30 3.80 18.04
CA LEU A 465 -17.20 3.32 17.20
C LEU A 465 -16.25 4.46 16.82
N VAL A 466 -16.76 5.61 16.35
CA VAL A 466 -15.93 6.77 15.98
C VAL A 466 -15.12 7.30 17.18
N GLN A 467 -15.75 7.42 18.36
CA GLN A 467 -15.08 7.90 19.58
C GLN A 467 -14.06 6.90 20.14
N SER A 468 -14.23 5.61 19.89
CA SER A 468 -13.27 4.60 20.36
C SER A 468 -11.90 4.70 19.69
N GLY A 469 -11.81 5.29 18.49
CA GLY A 469 -10.59 5.33 17.68
C GLY A 469 -10.10 3.94 17.22
N LYS A 470 -10.92 2.90 17.39
CA LYS A 470 -10.59 1.51 17.08
C LYS A 470 -11.00 1.15 15.66
N VAL A 471 -10.14 0.40 14.97
CA VAL A 471 -10.35 0.00 13.56
C VAL A 471 -11.11 -1.32 13.42
N GLY A 472 -11.26 -2.07 14.52
CA GLY A 472 -11.94 -3.35 14.58
C GLY A 472 -13.25 -3.30 15.37
N LEU A 473 -14.17 -4.20 15.06
CA LEU A 473 -15.38 -4.48 15.85
C LEU A 473 -15.44 -5.96 16.24
N LYS A 474 -15.69 -6.26 17.52
CA LYS A 474 -15.82 -7.61 18.07
C LYS A 474 -17.21 -7.81 18.68
N LEU A 475 -18.02 -8.70 18.12
CA LEU A 475 -19.33 -9.05 18.68
C LEU A 475 -19.36 -10.50 19.17
N THR A 476 -19.73 -10.74 20.42
CA THR A 476 -19.99 -12.10 20.94
C THR A 476 -21.48 -12.45 20.82
N CYS A 477 -22.05 -12.17 19.65
CA CYS A 477 -23.41 -12.48 19.26
C CYS A 477 -23.58 -12.26 17.75
N SER A 478 -24.63 -12.83 17.17
CA SER A 478 -25.02 -12.48 15.80
C SER A 478 -25.53 -11.03 15.78
N PRO A 479 -25.14 -10.21 14.79
CA PRO A 479 -25.81 -8.94 14.48
C PRO A 479 -27.33 -9.09 14.48
N PRO A 480 -28.09 -8.34 15.30
CA PRO A 480 -29.55 -8.41 15.27
C PRO A 480 -30.08 -7.93 13.92
N GLU A 481 -31.03 -8.68 13.31
CA GLU A 481 -31.54 -8.40 11.95
C GLU A 481 -32.01 -6.94 11.78
N ASN A 482 -32.75 -6.42 12.77
CA ASN A 482 -33.25 -5.05 12.80
C ASN A 482 -32.17 -3.97 13.03
N LYS A 483 -30.93 -4.37 13.29
CA LYS A 483 -29.76 -3.49 13.48
C LYS A 483 -28.76 -3.57 12.33
N ILE A 484 -28.88 -4.55 11.43
CA ILE A 484 -27.90 -4.81 10.35
C ILE A 484 -27.58 -3.54 9.54
N GLU A 485 -28.58 -2.80 9.07
CA GLU A 485 -28.31 -1.57 8.31
C GLU A 485 -27.57 -0.50 9.14
N ASP A 486 -27.93 -0.35 10.41
CA ASP A 486 -27.32 0.62 11.32
C ASP A 486 -25.90 0.22 11.69
N LEU A 487 -25.63 -1.09 11.78
CA LEU A 487 -24.30 -1.66 11.94
C LEU A 487 -23.42 -1.38 10.71
N PHE A 488 -23.88 -1.64 9.48
CA PHE A 488 -23.10 -1.36 8.28
C PHE A 488 -22.90 0.13 8.02
N LYS A 489 -23.89 0.97 8.37
CA LYS A 489 -23.70 2.42 8.46
C LYS A 489 -22.59 2.74 9.47
N ALA A 490 -22.55 2.14 10.65
CA ALA A 490 -21.51 2.44 11.65
C ALA A 490 -20.10 1.94 11.24
N ILE A 491 -20.00 0.73 10.68
CA ILE A 491 -18.78 0.14 10.13
C ILE A 491 -18.14 1.03 9.06
N SER A 492 -18.94 1.59 8.14
CA SER A 492 -18.46 2.48 7.06
C SER A 492 -17.86 3.82 7.53
N TYR A 493 -17.97 4.16 8.81
CA TYR A 493 -17.42 5.38 9.40
C TYR A 493 -16.27 5.16 10.39
N ALA A 494 -15.91 3.93 10.77
CA ALA A 494 -14.98 3.72 11.87
C ALA A 494 -14.26 2.36 11.89
N ALA A 495 -15.01 1.25 11.81
CA ALA A 495 -14.49 -0.09 12.11
C ALA A 495 -14.57 -1.03 10.89
N PRO A 496 -13.68 -0.87 9.89
CA PRO A 496 -13.75 -1.63 8.63
C PRO A 496 -13.32 -3.10 8.75
N ILE A 497 -12.86 -3.58 9.91
CA ILE A 497 -12.72 -5.01 10.19
C ILE A 497 -13.74 -5.37 11.27
N ALA A 498 -14.51 -6.44 11.08
CA ALA A 498 -15.43 -6.91 12.10
C ALA A 498 -15.39 -8.43 12.23
N ILE A 499 -15.44 -8.93 13.46
CA ILE A 499 -15.50 -10.35 13.79
C ILE A 499 -16.70 -10.60 14.71
N TRP A 500 -17.54 -11.59 14.37
CA TRP A 500 -18.69 -11.96 15.17
C TRP A 500 -19.03 -13.44 15.12
N THR A 501 -19.86 -13.87 16.06
CA THR A 501 -20.31 -15.26 16.20
C THR A 501 -21.77 -15.40 15.78
N ARG A 502 -22.07 -16.25 14.79
CA ARG A 502 -23.43 -16.48 14.27
C ARG A 502 -24.40 -17.05 15.31
N CYS A 503 -23.91 -17.72 16.34
CA CYS A 503 -24.70 -18.15 17.49
C CYS A 503 -24.01 -17.80 18.83
N ASN A 504 -24.75 -17.97 19.93
CA ASN A 504 -24.16 -17.99 21.27
C ASN A 504 -23.56 -19.38 21.50
N VAL A 505 -22.23 -19.49 21.43
CA VAL A 505 -21.53 -20.74 21.75
C VAL A 505 -21.47 -20.89 23.26
N VAL A 506 -22.17 -21.89 23.79
CA VAL A 506 -22.17 -22.20 25.24
C VAL A 506 -21.07 -23.23 25.50
N ASN A 507 -20.18 -22.93 26.44
CA ASN A 507 -19.00 -23.73 26.80
C ASN A 507 -17.97 -23.84 25.67
N CYS A 508 -17.25 -22.75 25.39
CA CYS A 508 -16.04 -22.80 24.58
C CYS A 508 -14.96 -23.64 25.28
N THR A 509 -14.65 -24.83 24.74
CA THR A 509 -13.65 -25.77 25.29
C THR A 509 -12.23 -25.50 24.80
N GLN A 510 -11.94 -24.30 24.29
CA GLN A 510 -10.74 -24.01 23.48
C GLN A 510 -9.58 -23.38 24.27
N CYS A 511 -9.65 -23.30 25.59
CA CYS A 511 -8.52 -22.88 26.41
C CYS A 511 -8.31 -23.82 27.60
N ASP A 512 -7.07 -23.86 28.10
CA ASP A 512 -6.65 -24.75 29.20
C ASP A 512 -7.30 -24.41 30.57
N THR A 513 -8.05 -23.31 30.65
CA THR A 513 -8.85 -22.94 31.83
C THR A 513 -10.30 -23.39 31.67
N LEU A 514 -10.83 -24.11 32.68
CA LEU A 514 -12.26 -24.40 32.75
C LEU A 514 -13.08 -23.09 32.64
N ASN A 515 -14.05 -23.09 31.71
CA ASN A 515 -14.98 -22.00 31.40
C ASN A 515 -14.39 -20.80 30.64
N CYS A 516 -13.78 -21.02 29.46
CA CYS A 516 -13.51 -19.94 28.51
C CYS A 516 -14.78 -19.16 28.17
N THR A 517 -14.77 -17.84 28.33
CA THR A 517 -15.83 -17.00 27.77
C THR A 517 -15.65 -16.84 26.27
N GLN A 518 -16.75 -16.63 25.54
CA GLN A 518 -16.73 -16.33 24.11
C GLN A 518 -15.93 -15.04 23.80
N VAL A 519 -15.76 -14.15 24.80
CA VAL A 519 -14.94 -12.93 24.69
C VAL A 519 -13.45 -13.27 24.62
N GLU A 520 -12.98 -14.13 25.53
CA GLU A 520 -11.58 -14.57 25.65
C GLU A 520 -11.16 -15.42 24.46
N ALA A 521 -12.03 -16.33 24.01
CA ALA A 521 -11.76 -17.17 22.83
C ALA A 521 -11.55 -16.32 21.55
N ILE A 522 -12.33 -15.24 21.37
CA ILE A 522 -12.08 -14.31 20.25
C ILE A 522 -10.80 -13.49 20.47
N ASP A 523 -10.51 -13.09 21.71
CA ASP A 523 -9.27 -12.36 22.02
C ASP A 523 -8.00 -13.20 21.83
N GLN A 524 -8.06 -14.52 22.06
CA GLN A 524 -6.99 -15.45 21.74
C GLN A 524 -6.70 -15.47 20.24
N ILE A 525 -7.72 -15.52 19.39
CA ILE A 525 -7.56 -15.48 17.92
C ILE A 525 -6.97 -14.14 17.49
N LEU A 526 -7.54 -13.02 17.99
CA LEU A 526 -7.06 -11.67 17.70
C LEU A 526 -5.59 -11.48 18.14
N ASN A 527 -5.16 -12.10 19.23
CA ASN A 527 -3.80 -11.99 19.74
C ASN A 527 -2.86 -13.12 19.29
N SER A 528 -3.32 -14.04 18.42
CA SER A 528 -2.53 -15.19 17.98
C SER A 528 -1.45 -14.83 16.96
N GLN A 529 -1.73 -13.93 16.02
CA GLN A 529 -0.82 -13.42 14.99
C GLN A 529 -1.02 -11.92 14.76
N PRO A 530 -0.10 -11.21 14.06
CA PRO A 530 -0.33 -9.85 13.58
C PRO A 530 -1.62 -9.73 12.76
N LEU A 531 -2.27 -8.56 12.81
CA LEU A 531 -3.63 -8.34 12.28
C LEU A 531 -3.79 -8.76 10.79
N ARG A 532 -2.75 -8.63 9.96
CA ARG A 532 -2.78 -9.10 8.56
C ARG A 532 -3.07 -10.59 8.41
N TYR A 533 -2.71 -11.41 9.40
CA TYR A 533 -2.88 -12.87 9.42
C TYR A 533 -4.14 -13.32 10.18
N LEU A 534 -5.01 -12.39 10.59
CA LEU A 534 -6.30 -12.72 11.20
C LEU A 534 -7.16 -13.68 10.34
N PRO A 535 -7.25 -13.54 9.00
CA PRO A 535 -8.00 -14.48 8.16
C PRO A 535 -7.46 -15.91 8.22
N GLN A 536 -6.14 -16.09 8.21
CA GLN A 536 -5.45 -17.39 8.36
C GLN A 536 -5.62 -17.95 9.77
N SER A 537 -5.66 -17.09 10.79
CA SER A 537 -5.92 -17.48 12.18
C SER A 537 -7.35 -18.00 12.36
N VAL A 538 -8.33 -17.37 11.69
CA VAL A 538 -9.73 -17.84 11.65
C VAL A 538 -9.87 -19.10 10.79
N GLN A 539 -9.16 -19.21 9.67
CA GLN A 539 -9.11 -20.44 8.86
C GLN A 539 -8.59 -21.63 9.69
N LYS A 540 -7.47 -21.46 10.40
CA LYS A 540 -6.91 -22.52 11.25
C LYS A 540 -7.94 -23.00 12.27
N LEU A 541 -8.61 -22.08 12.96
CA LEU A 541 -9.66 -22.45 13.92
C LEU A 541 -10.86 -23.17 13.28
N ARG A 542 -11.17 -22.89 12.00
CA ARG A 542 -12.19 -23.62 11.23
C ARG A 542 -11.71 -25.03 10.84
N ALA A 543 -10.45 -25.18 10.43
CA ALA A 543 -9.86 -26.49 10.19
C ALA A 543 -9.79 -27.35 11.45
N ASP A 544 -9.42 -26.75 12.59
CA ASP A 544 -9.46 -27.40 13.90
C ASP A 544 -10.91 -27.79 14.29
N ALA A 545 -11.92 -27.03 13.85
CA ALA A 545 -13.34 -27.33 14.06
C ALA A 545 -13.83 -28.53 13.23
N ASP A 546 -13.49 -28.52 11.93
CA ASP A 546 -13.85 -29.57 10.97
C ASP A 546 -13.24 -30.91 11.39
N ALA A 547 -11.95 -30.91 11.74
CA ALA A 547 -11.23 -32.11 12.17
C ALA A 547 -11.72 -32.69 13.52
N GLN A 548 -12.47 -31.90 14.31
CA GLN A 548 -13.07 -32.35 15.58
C GLN A 548 -14.54 -32.76 15.43
N GLU A 549 -15.16 -32.56 14.26
CA GLU A 549 -16.61 -32.74 14.02
C GLU A 549 -17.51 -32.08 15.10
N ASN A 550 -17.02 -30.98 15.69
CA ASN A 550 -17.64 -30.37 16.86
C ASN A 550 -18.40 -29.09 16.49
N ASP A 551 -19.71 -29.21 16.30
CA ASP A 551 -20.61 -28.08 16.02
C ASP A 551 -20.70 -27.03 17.15
N GLN A 552 -20.12 -27.26 18.34
CA GLN A 552 -19.97 -26.24 19.38
C GLN A 552 -18.60 -25.53 19.33
N HIS A 553 -17.69 -25.93 18.43
CA HIS A 553 -16.40 -25.26 18.26
C HIS A 553 -16.60 -23.85 17.68
N LEU A 554 -15.89 -22.85 18.22
CA LEU A 554 -16.05 -21.45 17.81
C LEU A 554 -15.77 -21.25 16.31
N GLY A 555 -14.89 -22.06 15.72
CA GLY A 555 -14.59 -22.06 14.28
C GLY A 555 -15.83 -22.22 13.41
N CYS A 556 -16.80 -23.06 13.80
CA CYS A 556 -18.04 -23.28 13.05
C CYS A 556 -18.92 -22.02 12.96
N HIS A 557 -18.73 -21.05 13.88
CA HIS A 557 -19.65 -19.93 14.09
C HIS A 557 -19.06 -18.56 13.79
N LEU A 558 -17.76 -18.45 13.55
CA LEU A 558 -17.13 -17.16 13.29
C LEU A 558 -17.36 -16.66 11.87
N ALA A 559 -17.86 -15.43 11.78
CA ALA A 559 -17.86 -14.61 10.58
C ALA A 559 -16.79 -13.51 10.70
N LEU A 560 -16.08 -13.26 9.60
CA LEU A 560 -15.02 -12.25 9.50
C LEU A 560 -15.31 -11.32 8.32
N LEU A 561 -15.58 -10.05 8.60
CA LEU A 561 -15.76 -8.98 7.62
C LEU A 561 -14.44 -8.21 7.45
N TRP A 562 -14.05 -7.96 6.20
CA TRP A 562 -12.77 -7.33 5.87
C TRP A 562 -12.93 -6.27 4.78
N GLU A 563 -13.27 -5.05 5.18
CA GLU A 563 -13.74 -4.00 4.28
C GLU A 563 -12.63 -3.16 3.60
N TYR A 564 -11.66 -3.80 2.95
CA TYR A 564 -10.62 -3.07 2.18
C TYR A 564 -11.27 -2.17 1.11
N PRO A 565 -11.13 -0.82 1.15
CA PRO A 565 -11.89 0.10 0.27
C PRO A 565 -11.55 -0.09 -1.21
N TYR A 566 -10.29 -0.37 -1.53
CA TYR A 566 -9.80 -0.50 -2.91
C TYR A 566 -10.10 -1.85 -3.58
N ARG A 567 -10.80 -2.79 -2.91
CA ARG A 567 -11.31 -4.00 -3.58
C ARG A 567 -12.67 -3.70 -4.21
N LEU A 568 -12.67 -3.16 -5.42
CA LEU A 568 -13.87 -2.97 -6.25
C LEU A 568 -13.82 -3.89 -7.47
N PRO A 569 -14.86 -4.71 -7.74
CA PRO A 569 -14.93 -5.50 -8.96
C PRO A 569 -14.97 -4.61 -10.22
N PRO A 570 -14.40 -5.07 -11.35
CA PRO A 570 -14.36 -4.34 -12.64
C PRO A 570 -15.66 -3.65 -13.05
N ASP A 571 -16.80 -4.33 -12.96
CA ASP A 571 -18.10 -3.82 -13.39
C ASP A 571 -18.51 -2.52 -12.69
N VAL A 572 -18.14 -2.37 -11.42
CA VAL A 572 -18.42 -1.18 -10.60
C VAL A 572 -17.60 0.01 -11.08
N ILE A 573 -16.36 -0.24 -11.50
CA ILE A 573 -15.45 0.76 -12.05
C ILE A 573 -15.89 1.16 -13.46
N MET A 574 -16.27 0.18 -14.30
CA MET A 574 -16.76 0.43 -15.65
C MET A 574 -18.06 1.25 -15.64
N ALA A 575 -19.03 0.89 -14.80
CA ALA A 575 -20.26 1.66 -14.61
C ALA A 575 -19.99 3.12 -14.18
N LYS A 576 -19.00 3.34 -13.30
CA LYS A 576 -18.57 4.70 -12.94
C LYS A 576 -17.96 5.46 -14.12
N ILE A 577 -17.05 4.85 -14.88
CA ILE A 577 -16.42 5.46 -16.06
C ILE A 577 -17.48 5.84 -17.10
N GLU A 578 -18.50 5.01 -17.30
CA GLU A 578 -19.62 5.30 -18.22
C GLU A 578 -20.51 6.44 -17.71
N HIS A 579 -20.86 6.43 -16.42
CA HIS A 579 -21.61 7.52 -15.80
C HIS A 579 -20.87 8.87 -15.92
N ASP A 580 -19.58 8.91 -15.59
CA ASP A 580 -18.80 10.16 -15.59
C ASP A 580 -18.66 10.73 -17.02
N LYS A 581 -18.51 9.86 -18.04
CA LYS A 581 -18.57 10.25 -19.47
C LYS A 581 -19.93 10.85 -19.86
N ASN A 582 -21.03 10.23 -19.44
CA ASN A 582 -22.38 10.71 -19.74
C ASN A 582 -22.66 12.08 -19.09
N LYS A 583 -22.15 12.30 -17.87
CA LYS A 583 -22.25 13.56 -17.15
C LYS A 583 -21.44 14.68 -17.81
N GLU A 584 -20.23 14.40 -18.30
CA GLU A 584 -19.47 15.35 -19.12
C GLU A 584 -20.19 15.73 -20.43
N PHE A 585 -20.86 14.78 -21.08
CA PHE A 585 -21.67 15.05 -22.28
C PHE A 585 -22.87 15.94 -21.98
N THR A 586 -23.53 15.74 -20.83
CA THR A 586 -24.71 16.51 -20.42
C THR A 586 -24.36 17.94 -19.97
N LEU A 587 -23.11 18.18 -19.56
CA LEU A 587 -22.59 19.52 -19.22
C LEU A 587 -22.02 20.30 -20.43
N LYS A 588 -21.97 19.69 -21.62
CA LYS A 588 -21.50 20.29 -22.88
C LYS A 588 -22.63 20.60 -23.87
N LEU A 589 -23.88 20.36 -23.46
CA LEU A 589 -25.13 20.70 -24.15
C LEU A 589 -25.90 21.78 -23.37
#